data_AF-A0A800A208-F1
#
_entry.id   AF-A0A800A208-F1
#
_cell.length_a   1.000
_cell.length_b   1.000
_cell.length_c   1.000
_cell.angle_alpha   90.00
_cell.angle_beta   90.00
_cell.angle_gamma   90.00
#
_symmetry.space_group_name_H-M   'P 1'
#
loop_
_entity.id
_entity.type
_entity.pdbx_description
1 polymer ?
#
loop_
_entity_poly.entity_id
_entity_poly.type
_entity_poly.pdbx_seq_one_letter_code
_entity_poly.pdbx_strand_id
1 'polypeptide(L)' 'MRHQIAGRKLGRPTGHRWALYRNLVADLLRYEKIVTTEAKAKEVRSLTEKMITLGKEGSLASRRQALAFITDK' A
#
# COMPACT_ATOMS: atom_id res chain seq x y z
N MET A 1 24.56 -2.49 7.96
CA MET A 1 23.12 -2.60 7.62
C MET A 1 22.39 -3.30 8.77
N ARG A 2 21.11 -3.00 9.02
CA ARG A 2 20.32 -3.83 9.95
C ARG A 2 19.95 -5.13 9.23
N HIS A 3 20.45 -6.26 9.72
CA HIS A 3 20.19 -7.57 9.11
C HIS A 3 18.71 -7.95 9.22
N GLN A 4 18.17 -8.56 8.16
CA GLN A 4 16.81 -9.10 8.08
C GLN A 4 15.65 -8.09 8.34
N ILE A 5 15.89 -6.79 8.22
CA ILE A 5 14.81 -5.80 8.32
C ILE A 5 14.26 -5.49 6.93
N ALA A 6 13.03 -5.94 6.70
CA ALA A 6 12.27 -5.59 5.50
C ALA A 6 11.59 -4.22 5.62
N GLY A 7 11.49 -3.53 4.48
CA GLY A 7 10.78 -2.26 4.35
C GLY A 7 11.58 -1.03 4.76
N ARG A 8 11.06 0.14 4.38
CA ARG A 8 11.70 1.45 4.60
C ARG A 8 10.95 2.27 5.65
N LYS A 9 11.69 2.97 6.51
CA LYS A 9 11.10 3.87 7.53
C LYS A 9 10.62 5.22 6.98
N LEU A 10 11.14 5.65 5.83
CA LEU A 10 10.79 6.91 5.15
C LEU A 10 10.84 8.16 6.05
N GLY A 11 11.66 8.14 7.10
CA GLY A 11 11.77 9.22 8.09
C GLY A 11 10.47 9.53 8.85
N ARG A 12 9.51 8.59 8.90
CA ARG A 12 8.19 8.81 9.50
C ARG A 12 7.89 7.81 10.62
N PRO A 13 7.14 8.21 11.67
CA PRO A 13 6.61 7.27 12.65
C PRO A 13 5.65 6.30 11.97
N THR A 14 5.44 5.14 12.59
CA THR A 14 4.68 4.03 12.00
C THR A 14 3.27 4.45 11.57
N GLY A 15 2.54 5.21 12.39
CA GLY A 15 1.19 5.69 12.03
C GLY A 15 1.15 6.53 10.76
N HIS A 16 1.97 7.58 10.68
CA HIS A 16 2.06 8.43 9.48
C HIS A 16 2.56 7.66 8.25
N ARG A 17 3.46 6.69 8.44
CA ARG A 17 3.96 5.86 7.34
C ARG A 17 2.85 4.98 6.75
N TRP A 18 2.03 4.36 7.59
CA TRP A 18 0.87 3.59 7.12
C TRP A 18 -0.18 4.47 6.43
N ALA A 19 -0.47 5.65 6.96
CA ALA A 19 -1.37 6.61 6.31
C ALA A 19 -0.87 7.01 4.92
N LEU A 20 0.43 7.33 4.80
CA LEU A 20 1.06 7.62 3.50
C LEU A 20 0.91 6.45 2.51
N TYR A 21 1.13 5.22 2.96
CA TYR A 21 0.99 4.05 2.09
C TYR A 21 -0.45 3.84 1.62
N ARG A 22 -1.44 3.97 2.50
CA ARG A 22 -2.86 3.85 2.14
C ARG A 22 -3.25 4.88 1.08
N ASN A 23 -2.83 6.14 1.26
CA ASN A 23 -3.13 7.20 0.29
C ASN A 23 -2.48 6.92 -1.07
N LEU A 24 -1.19 6.57 -1.09
CA LEU A 24 -0.50 6.29 -2.36
C LEU A 24 -1.04 5.07 -3.10
N VAL A 25 -1.47 4.03 -2.37
CA VAL A 25 -2.10 2.85 -2.98
C VAL A 25 -3.48 3.23 -3.54
N ALA A 26 -4.29 3.98 -2.78
CA ALA A 26 -5.60 4.45 -3.24
C ALA A 26 -5.48 5.34 -4.49
N ASP A 27 -4.56 6.30 -4.47
CA ASP A 27 -4.29 7.18 -5.61
C ASP A 27 -3.79 6.39 -6.83
N LEU A 28 -2.90 5.42 -6.64
CA LEU A 28 -2.41 4.59 -7.74
C LEU A 28 -3.53 3.75 -8.35
N LEU A 29 -4.44 3.19 -7.55
CA LEU A 29 -5.57 2.42 -8.06
C LEU A 29 -6.63 3.32 -8.73
N ARG A 30 -6.81 4.56 -8.26
CA ARG A 30 -7.77 5.52 -8.81
C ARG A 30 -7.30 6.13 -10.12
N TYR A 31 -6.05 6.57 -10.19
CA TYR A 31 -5.51 7.34 -11.31
C TYR A 31 -4.62 6.50 -12.24
N GLU A 32 -4.44 5.21 -11.93
CA GLU A 32 -3.64 4.22 -12.67
C GLU A 32 -2.12 4.53 -12.74
N LYS A 33 -1.72 5.78 -12.48
CA LYS A 33 -0.34 6.24 -12.49
C LYS A 33 -0.16 7.39 -11.51
N ILE A 34 0.92 7.35 -10.74
CA ILE A 34 1.33 8.42 -9.82
C ILE A 34 2.82 8.71 -9.95
N VAL A 35 3.22 9.96 -9.69
CA VAL A 35 4.63 10.37 -9.59
C VAL A 35 5.03 10.43 -8.12
N THR A 36 6.07 9.68 -7.74
CA THR A 36 6.55 9.60 -6.35
C THR A 36 8.04 9.31 -6.30
N THR A 37 8.63 9.28 -5.11
CA THR A 37 10.05 8.94 -4.96
C THR A 37 10.26 7.43 -5.09
N GLU A 38 11.43 7.01 -5.58
CA GLU A 38 11.75 5.59 -5.79
C GLU A 38 11.57 4.75 -4.50
N ALA A 39 12.01 5.30 -3.36
CA ALA A 39 11.87 4.65 -2.06
C ALA A 39 10.40 4.42 -1.67
N LYS A 40 9.50 5.35 -1.98
CA LYS A 40 8.05 5.19 -1.75
C LYS A 40 7.46 4.20 -2.75
N ALA A 41 7.82 4.30 -4.02
CA ALA A 41 7.34 3.43 -5.08
C ALA A 41 7.63 1.95 -4.80
N LYS A 42 8.85 1.62 -4.33
CA LYS A 42 9.23 0.24 -3.99
C LYS A 42 8.37 -0.37 -2.88
N GLU A 43 7.94 0.42 -1.90
CA GLU A 43 7.06 -0.04 -0.81
C GLU A 43 5.61 -0.14 -1.28
N VAL A 44 5.12 0.88 -1.98
CA VAL A 44 3.75 0.95 -2.51
C VAL A 44 3.49 -0.19 -3.48
N ARG A 45 4.45 -0.52 -4.36
CA ARG A 45 4.32 -1.63 -5.33
C ARG A 45 3.87 -2.94 -4.68
N SER A 46 4.55 -3.36 -3.60
CA SER A 46 4.21 -4.62 -2.93
C SER A 46 2.83 -4.59 -2.28
N LEU A 47 2.43 -3.44 -1.73
CA LEU A 47 1.12 -3.26 -1.12
C LEU A 47 0.00 -3.24 -2.16
N THR A 48 0.18 -2.54 -3.27
CA THR A 48 -0.78 -2.49 -4.38
C THR A 48 -1.02 -3.87 -4.97
N GLU A 49 0.04 -4.66 -5.21
CA GLU A 49 -0.13 -6.02 -5.75
C GLU A 49 -0.94 -6.94 -4.82
N LYS A 50 -0.76 -6.81 -3.51
CA LYS A 50 -1.60 -7.53 -2.54
C LYS A 50 -3.06 -7.09 -2.65
N MET A 51 -3.34 -5.80 -2.79
CA MET A 51 -4.71 -5.31 -2.96
C MET A 51 -5.35 -5.81 -4.26
N ILE A 52 -4.60 -5.82 -5.36
CA ILE A 52 -5.05 -6.39 -6.64
C ILE A 52 -5.35 -7.87 -6.49
N THR A 53 -4.51 -8.61 -5.77
CA THR A 53 -4.70 -10.06 -5.54
C THR A 53 -5.97 -10.33 -4.75
N LEU A 54 -6.21 -9.59 -3.66
CA LEU A 54 -7.45 -9.68 -2.88
C LEU A 54 -8.69 -9.31 -3.73
N GLY A 55 -8.56 -8.29 -4.59
CA GLY A 55 -9.61 -7.90 -5.51
C GLY A 55 -9.94 -8.98 -6.54
N LYS A 56 -8.93 -9.69 -7.04
CA LYS A 56 -9.10 -10.80 -7.99
C LYS A 56 -9.73 -12.05 -7.36
N GLU A 57 -9.41 -12.34 -6.09
CA GLU A 57 -10.01 -13.47 -5.37
C GLU A 57 -11.53 -13.31 -5.19
N GLY A 58 -12.01 -12.08 -4.97
CA GLY A 58 -13.44 -11.75 -5.03
C GLY A 58 -14.30 -12.30 -3.88
N SER A 59 -13.71 -12.99 -2.90
CA SER A 59 -14.46 -13.49 -1.73
C SER A 59 -14.89 -12.34 -0.79
N LEU A 60 -15.92 -12.58 0.02
CA LEU A 60 -16.36 -11.61 1.04
C LEU A 60 -15.23 -11.29 2.04
N ALA A 61 -14.42 -12.29 2.40
CA ALA A 61 -13.28 -12.11 3.30
C ALA A 61 -12.21 -11.22 2.67
N SER A 62 -11.86 -11.47 1.40
CA SER A 62 -10.87 -10.69 0.65
C SER A 62 -11.33 -9.24 0.48
N ARG A 63 -12.62 -9.03 0.20
CA ARG A 63 -13.22 -7.68 0.14
C ARG A 63 -13.12 -6.94 1.46
N ARG A 64 -13.40 -7.61 2.60
CA ARG A 64 -13.26 -7.00 3.93
C ARG A 64 -11.81 -6.64 4.24
N GLN A 65 -10.85 -7.48 3.86
CA GLN A 65 -9.42 -7.21 4.04
C GLN A 65 -8.96 -6.02 3.19
N ALA A 66 -9.39 -5.94 1.93
CA ALA A 66 -9.07 -4.81 1.06
C ALA A 66 -9.65 -3.49 1.61
N LEU A 67 -10.92 -3.50 2.05
CA LEU A 67 -11.58 -2.32 2.64
C LEU A 67 -11.00 -1.90 3.99
N ALA A 68 -10.36 -2.82 4.73
CA ALA A 68 -9.64 -2.46 5.96
C ALA A 68 -8.35 -1.65 5.67
N PHE A 69 -7.82 -1.75 4.45
CA PHE A 69 -6.62 -1.04 4.03
C PHE A 69 -6.93 0.21 3.19
N ILE A 70 -7.78 0.07 2.17
CA ILE A 70 -8.22 1.17 1.31
C ILE A 70 -9.47 1.78 1.95
N THR A 71 -9.29 2.92 2.62
CA THR A 71 -10.37 3.63 3.33
C THR A 71 -11.17 4.57 2.44
N ASP A 72 -10.73 4.75 1.20
CA ASP A 72 -11.42 5.56 0.21
C ASP A 72 -12.63 4.80 -0.34
N LYS A 73 -13.81 5.43 -0.33
CA LYS A 73 -15.08 4.80 -0.72
C LYS A 73 -15.49 5.21 -2.12
#